data_AF-A0A3Q3B7K0-F1
#
_entry.id   AF-A0A3Q3B7K0-F1
#
_cell.length_a   1.000
_cell.length_b   1.000
_cell.length_c   1.000
_cell.angle_alpha   90.00
_cell.angle_beta   90.00
_cell.angle_gamma   90.00
#
_symmetry.space_group_name_H-M   'P 1'
#
loop_
_entity.id
_entity.type
_entity.pdbx_description
1 polymer ?
#
loop_
_entity_poly.entity_id
_entity_poly.type
_entity_poly.pdbx_seq_one_letter_code
_entity_poly.pdbx_strand_id
1 'polypeptide(L)'
;MPEGPELHLASLYVNKMCNGVVFSGPVIKSEVSKNPEVPFTCEAYRVTATSRGKEVKLTLTPIKSDGAPKRGAKAGQADLPVDVVFRFGMSGYFRFTGEDELPKHAHLRFYTREKPRRVLSFVDARRFGSWAPSGTWQPDRGPCVMFEYQSFRENVLSHLSDRAFDRPICEVLLNQKYFNGIGNYLRAEILYRLSIPPFVCARTVLEGLEPDDAFKNEKPLKKEFTKETKTKAMKQESGDLLRLCHTVSLEVVNLGGKGYDPTKTDYSDFQAWLQCYYVDGMKNVRDHNGRTMWFKGDPGPMAPKGSKSPKAKKRGKKDDDHDYTDKKKAIMSDSESTSMKKSVKKETPKKAKNVRQKEIVSKRGKAVKTQEVKPQSETRSSSRKRKSSSAEPAAGQQRRNRRVTRKDSK
;
A
#
# COMPACT_ATOMS: atom_id res chain seq x y z
N MET A 1 -0.70 -5.96 8.92
CA MET A 1 -0.79 -5.05 7.75
C MET A 1 0.27 -5.54 6.80
N PRO A 2 -0.05 -5.86 5.54
CA PRO A 2 0.92 -6.47 4.64
C PRO A 2 2.21 -5.68 4.49
N GLU A 3 3.33 -6.38 4.62
CA GLU A 3 4.69 -5.89 4.33
C GLU A 3 5.26 -6.73 3.18
N GLY A 4 6.54 -6.54 2.83
CA GLY A 4 7.16 -7.22 1.68
C GLY A 4 6.87 -8.73 1.60
N PRO A 5 7.06 -9.50 2.70
CA PRO A 5 6.82 -10.94 2.73
C PRO A 5 5.38 -11.32 2.36
N GLU A 6 4.37 -10.65 2.92
CA GLU A 6 2.97 -10.99 2.62
C GLU A 6 2.56 -10.67 1.17
N LEU A 7 3.11 -9.60 0.58
CA LEU A 7 2.91 -9.31 -0.85
C LEU A 7 3.59 -10.37 -1.73
N HIS A 8 4.79 -10.82 -1.38
CA HIS A 8 5.47 -11.87 -2.11
C HIS A 8 4.71 -13.20 -2.04
N LEU A 9 4.37 -13.65 -0.82
CA LEU A 9 3.61 -14.88 -0.59
C LEU A 9 2.25 -14.86 -1.30
N ALA A 10 1.58 -13.70 -1.38
CA ALA A 10 0.35 -13.54 -2.17
C ALA A 10 0.59 -13.68 -3.70
N SER A 11 1.72 -13.20 -4.23
CA SER A 11 2.06 -13.41 -5.64
C SER A 11 2.35 -14.89 -5.97
N LEU A 12 3.01 -15.61 -5.06
CA LEU A 12 3.20 -17.06 -5.18
C LEU A 12 1.87 -17.82 -5.14
N TYR A 13 0.93 -17.40 -4.28
CA TYR A 13 -0.43 -17.96 -4.24
C TYR A 13 -1.17 -17.75 -5.56
N VAL A 14 -1.18 -16.54 -6.13
CA VAL A 14 -1.85 -16.30 -7.42
C VAL A 14 -1.25 -17.18 -8.52
N ASN A 15 0.09 -17.24 -8.63
CA ASN A 15 0.75 -18.12 -9.60
C ASN A 15 0.40 -19.61 -9.39
N LYS A 16 0.36 -20.09 -8.13
CA LYS A 16 -0.01 -21.47 -7.79
C LYS A 16 -1.47 -21.79 -8.16
N MET A 17 -2.41 -20.91 -7.81
CA MET A 17 -3.85 -21.14 -8.00
C MET A 17 -4.30 -20.90 -9.46
N CYS A 18 -3.61 -20.05 -10.21
CA CYS A 18 -3.92 -19.75 -11.62
C CYS A 18 -3.11 -20.60 -12.61
N ASN A 19 -2.21 -21.47 -12.15
CA ASN A 19 -1.42 -22.32 -13.04
C ASN A 19 -2.34 -23.26 -13.86
N GLY A 20 -2.18 -23.25 -15.19
CA GLY A 20 -3.05 -23.99 -16.12
C GLY A 20 -4.47 -23.45 -16.28
N VAL A 21 -4.90 -22.46 -15.48
CA VAL A 21 -6.26 -21.91 -15.51
C VAL A 21 -6.43 -20.91 -16.66
N VAL A 22 -7.55 -21.00 -17.37
CA VAL A 22 -7.94 -20.06 -18.43
C VAL A 22 -9.08 -19.16 -17.95
N PHE A 23 -8.86 -17.86 -18.02
CA PHE A 23 -9.80 -16.80 -17.70
C PHE A 23 -10.48 -16.27 -18.96
N SER A 24 -11.68 -15.68 -18.82
CA SER A 24 -12.44 -15.14 -19.96
C SER A 24 -13.38 -13.99 -19.55
N GLY A 25 -13.70 -13.14 -20.52
CA GLY A 25 -14.59 -11.99 -20.34
C GLY A 25 -13.87 -10.76 -19.76
N PRO A 26 -14.64 -9.77 -19.26
CA PRO A 26 -14.10 -8.56 -18.66
C PRO A 26 -13.54 -8.79 -17.24
N VAL A 27 -12.67 -7.90 -16.80
CA VAL A 27 -12.34 -7.75 -15.37
C VAL A 27 -13.44 -6.93 -14.68
N ILE A 28 -14.03 -7.44 -13.60
CA ILE A 28 -15.24 -6.85 -13.01
C ILE A 28 -14.97 -6.22 -11.63
N LYS A 29 -14.88 -4.88 -11.56
CA LYS A 29 -14.85 -4.13 -10.29
C LYS A 29 -16.21 -4.26 -9.56
N SER A 30 -16.23 -4.03 -8.25
CA SER A 30 -17.48 -3.80 -7.50
C SER A 30 -17.87 -2.32 -7.54
N GLU A 31 -19.15 -1.99 -7.70
CA GLU A 31 -19.68 -0.61 -7.69
C GLU A 31 -19.19 0.23 -6.50
N VAL A 32 -19.12 -0.37 -5.31
CA VAL A 32 -18.70 0.29 -4.05
C VAL A 32 -17.18 0.58 -3.94
N SER A 33 -16.38 0.27 -4.97
CA SER A 33 -14.93 0.53 -5.00
C SER A 33 -14.61 1.82 -5.75
N LYS A 34 -13.85 2.70 -5.09
CA LYS A 34 -13.36 3.98 -5.65
C LYS A 34 -12.09 3.86 -6.50
N ASN A 35 -11.54 2.65 -6.64
CA ASN A 35 -10.41 2.39 -7.53
C ASN A 35 -10.86 2.42 -9.01
N PRO A 36 -9.94 2.62 -9.97
CA PRO A 36 -10.28 2.65 -11.40
C PRO A 36 -10.87 1.32 -11.91
N GLU A 37 -11.67 1.40 -12.97
CA GLU A 37 -11.98 0.23 -13.80
C GLU A 37 -10.70 -0.32 -14.43
N VAL A 38 -10.68 -1.63 -14.75
CA VAL A 38 -9.61 -2.25 -15.52
C VAL A 38 -10.16 -2.50 -16.94
N PRO A 39 -9.79 -1.69 -17.95
CA PRO A 39 -10.34 -1.78 -19.30
C PRO A 39 -9.73 -2.94 -20.09
N PHE A 40 -10.02 -4.18 -19.66
CA PHE A 40 -9.55 -5.42 -20.25
C PHE A 40 -10.69 -6.42 -20.39
N THR A 41 -10.86 -6.95 -21.60
CA THR A 41 -11.81 -8.01 -21.97
C THR A 41 -11.15 -8.92 -22.99
N CYS A 42 -11.12 -10.23 -22.75
CA CYS A 42 -10.51 -11.20 -23.66
C CYS A 42 -11.26 -12.54 -23.59
N GLU A 43 -11.39 -13.26 -24.71
CA GLU A 43 -12.09 -14.57 -24.76
C GLU A 43 -11.34 -15.68 -24.01
N ALA A 44 -10.02 -15.62 -23.98
CA ALA A 44 -9.16 -16.57 -23.30
C ALA A 44 -7.85 -15.88 -22.88
N TYR A 45 -7.57 -15.81 -21.58
CA TYR A 45 -6.33 -15.24 -21.05
C TYR A 45 -5.79 -16.05 -19.86
N ARG A 46 -4.49 -15.89 -19.57
CA ARG A 46 -3.85 -16.38 -18.35
C ARG A 46 -3.59 -15.22 -17.40
N VAL A 47 -3.51 -15.52 -16.11
CA VAL A 47 -3.12 -14.58 -15.06
C VAL A 47 -1.84 -15.09 -14.40
N THR A 48 -0.80 -14.27 -14.37
CA THR A 48 0.40 -14.49 -13.56
C THR A 48 0.62 -13.32 -12.61
N ALA A 49 1.49 -13.49 -11.62
CA ALA A 49 1.77 -12.48 -10.59
C ALA A 49 3.27 -12.33 -10.32
N THR A 50 3.70 -11.12 -9.98
CA THR A 50 5.03 -10.79 -9.48
C THR A 50 4.92 -9.82 -8.31
N SER A 51 5.96 -9.72 -7.46
CA SER A 51 5.96 -8.86 -6.26
C SER A 51 7.21 -7.98 -6.21
N ARG A 52 7.05 -6.68 -5.90
CA ARG A 52 8.16 -5.74 -5.69
C ARG A 52 7.92 -4.89 -4.44
N GLY A 53 8.66 -5.18 -3.37
CA GLY A 53 8.45 -4.53 -2.07
C GLY A 53 7.00 -4.69 -1.62
N LYS A 54 6.26 -3.58 -1.44
CA LYS A 54 4.83 -3.60 -1.03
C LYS A 54 3.82 -3.53 -2.18
N GLU A 55 4.21 -4.02 -3.35
CA GLU A 55 3.37 -4.06 -4.54
C GLU A 55 3.31 -5.47 -5.12
N VAL A 56 2.15 -5.86 -5.65
CA VAL A 56 1.96 -7.08 -6.46
C VAL A 56 1.42 -6.67 -7.81
N LYS A 57 2.08 -7.10 -8.89
CA LYS A 57 1.63 -6.87 -10.27
C LYS A 57 1.06 -8.16 -10.82
N LEU A 58 -0.21 -8.13 -11.22
CA LEU A 58 -0.81 -9.17 -12.03
C LEU A 58 -0.58 -8.85 -13.51
N THR A 59 -0.20 -9.84 -14.30
CA THR A 59 -0.11 -9.72 -15.76
C THR A 59 -1.21 -10.56 -16.39
N LEU A 60 -2.10 -9.92 -17.15
CA LEU A 60 -3.21 -10.54 -17.87
C LEU A 60 -2.75 -10.79 -19.31
N THR A 61 -2.46 -12.05 -19.66
CA THR A 61 -1.87 -12.41 -20.96
C THR A 61 -2.90 -13.09 -21.86
N PRO A 62 -3.34 -12.46 -22.96
CA PRO A 62 -4.20 -13.09 -23.98
C PRO A 62 -3.60 -14.41 -24.50
N ILE A 63 -4.43 -15.42 -24.66
CA ILE A 63 -4.09 -16.68 -25.33
C ILE A 63 -4.49 -16.53 -26.79
N LYS A 64 -3.50 -16.55 -27.70
CA LYS A 64 -3.76 -16.60 -29.14
C LYS A 64 -4.47 -17.92 -29.47
N SER A 65 -5.53 -17.83 -30.27
CA SER A 65 -6.20 -18.99 -30.86
C SER A 65 -5.56 -19.28 -32.21
N ASP A 66 -5.26 -20.53 -32.53
CA ASP A 66 -4.61 -20.95 -33.78
C ASP A 66 -5.52 -20.87 -35.03
N GLY A 67 -6.62 -20.12 -34.93
CA GLY A 67 -7.45 -19.74 -36.08
C GLY A 67 -6.71 -18.74 -36.98
N ALA A 68 -6.65 -19.03 -38.28
CA ALA A 68 -5.90 -18.27 -39.27
C ALA A 68 -6.19 -16.73 -39.21
N PRO A 69 -5.17 -15.88 -39.46
CA PRO A 69 -5.28 -14.44 -39.26
C PRO A 69 -6.39 -13.82 -40.11
N LYS A 70 -7.37 -13.20 -39.44
CA LYS A 70 -8.45 -12.43 -40.08
C LYS A 70 -7.85 -11.22 -40.81
N ARG A 71 -7.56 -11.40 -42.10
CA ARG A 71 -7.04 -10.36 -43.01
C ARG A 71 -7.87 -9.08 -42.87
N GLY A 72 -7.24 -8.00 -42.41
CA GLY A 72 -7.86 -6.67 -42.24
C GLY A 72 -8.03 -6.20 -40.80
N ALA A 73 -7.92 -7.08 -39.79
CA ALA A 73 -7.85 -6.63 -38.41
C ALA A 73 -6.52 -5.89 -38.14
N LYS A 74 -6.59 -4.60 -37.81
CA LYS A 74 -5.45 -3.91 -37.16
C LYS A 74 -5.18 -4.62 -35.83
N ALA A 75 -3.92 -4.87 -35.50
CA ALA A 75 -3.54 -5.43 -34.20
C ALA A 75 -4.06 -4.51 -33.08
N GLY A 76 -5.11 -4.95 -32.38
CA GLY A 76 -5.77 -4.18 -31.35
C GLY A 76 -5.08 -4.35 -30.00
N GLN A 77 -5.44 -3.51 -29.03
CA GLN A 77 -4.97 -3.65 -27.64
C GLN A 77 -5.35 -5.00 -27.01
N ALA A 78 -6.31 -5.73 -27.60
CA ALA A 78 -6.75 -7.06 -27.16
C ALA A 78 -5.69 -8.17 -27.24
N ASP A 79 -4.62 -8.01 -28.05
CA ASP A 79 -3.55 -9.00 -28.22
C ASP A 79 -2.34 -8.78 -27.28
N LEU A 80 -2.29 -7.66 -26.55
CA LEU A 80 -1.16 -7.31 -25.69
C LEU A 80 -1.42 -7.68 -24.23
N PRO A 81 -0.41 -8.17 -23.47
CA PRO A 81 -0.55 -8.36 -22.04
C PRO A 81 -0.82 -7.04 -21.31
N VAL A 82 -1.74 -7.06 -20.35
CA VAL A 82 -2.06 -5.90 -19.50
C VAL A 82 -1.61 -6.14 -18.07
N ASP A 83 -0.74 -5.27 -17.57
CA ASP A 83 -0.32 -5.26 -16.17
C ASP A 83 -1.31 -4.49 -15.29
N VAL A 84 -1.58 -5.01 -14.09
CA VAL A 84 -2.37 -4.34 -13.05
C VAL A 84 -1.58 -4.41 -11.74
N VAL A 85 -1.14 -3.26 -11.22
CA VAL A 85 -0.33 -3.17 -9.99
C VAL A 85 -1.24 -2.90 -8.79
N PHE A 86 -1.10 -3.71 -7.74
CA PHE A 86 -1.90 -3.70 -6.52
C PHE A 86 -1.05 -3.34 -5.30
N ARG A 87 -1.66 -2.58 -4.37
CA ARG A 87 -1.15 -2.31 -3.03
C ARG A 87 -2.24 -2.67 -2.03
N PHE A 88 -1.98 -3.57 -1.09
CA PHE A 88 -3.04 -4.23 -0.30
C PHE A 88 -3.63 -3.38 0.85
N GLY A 89 -3.09 -2.19 1.12
CA GLY A 89 -3.57 -1.35 2.22
C GLY A 89 -3.37 -2.03 3.59
N MET A 90 -4.46 -2.29 4.32
CA MET A 90 -4.41 -3.02 5.61
C MET A 90 -5.12 -4.38 5.63
N SER A 91 -6.02 -4.65 4.69
CA SER A 91 -6.86 -5.86 4.66
C SER A 91 -7.11 -6.40 3.26
N GLY A 92 -6.36 -5.91 2.26
CA GLY A 92 -6.35 -6.46 0.92
C GLY A 92 -5.67 -7.84 0.88
N TYR A 93 -6.26 -8.76 0.12
CA TYR A 93 -5.68 -10.06 -0.21
C TYR A 93 -6.25 -10.59 -1.54
N PHE A 94 -5.57 -11.59 -2.12
CA PHE A 94 -6.13 -12.39 -3.21
C PHE A 94 -6.75 -13.68 -2.66
N ARG A 95 -7.89 -14.09 -3.23
CA ARG A 95 -8.52 -15.39 -2.99
C ARG A 95 -9.07 -15.96 -4.30
N PHE A 96 -8.94 -17.25 -4.49
CA PHE A 96 -9.52 -18.00 -5.61
C PHE A 96 -10.61 -18.93 -5.06
N THR A 97 -11.85 -18.81 -5.55
CA THR A 97 -13.06 -19.49 -5.02
C THR A 97 -13.95 -20.00 -6.15
N GLY A 98 -15.01 -20.74 -5.82
CA GLY A 98 -16.18 -20.85 -6.69
C GLY A 98 -16.86 -19.49 -6.95
N GLU A 99 -17.71 -19.42 -7.98
CA GLU A 99 -18.57 -18.25 -8.27
C GLU A 99 -19.73 -18.11 -7.26
N ASP A 100 -20.16 -19.22 -6.69
CA ASP A 100 -21.09 -19.36 -5.56
C ASP A 100 -20.48 -18.96 -4.21
N GLU A 101 -19.18 -19.20 -4.02
CA GLU A 101 -18.41 -18.85 -2.81
C GLU A 101 -17.88 -17.39 -2.79
N LEU A 102 -18.36 -16.51 -3.69
CA LEU A 102 -17.78 -15.18 -3.92
C LEU A 102 -17.75 -14.31 -2.64
N PRO A 103 -16.56 -13.85 -2.17
CA PRO A 103 -16.47 -13.07 -0.93
C PRO A 103 -17.21 -11.73 -0.97
N LYS A 104 -17.93 -11.40 0.12
CA LYS A 104 -18.70 -10.15 0.37
C LYS A 104 -17.96 -8.84 0.04
N HIS A 105 -16.62 -8.86 0.09
CA HIS A 105 -15.74 -7.71 -0.17
C HIS A 105 -14.81 -7.90 -1.38
N ALA A 106 -15.17 -8.77 -2.33
CA ALA A 106 -14.46 -8.95 -3.60
C ALA A 106 -14.62 -7.71 -4.49
N HIS A 107 -13.64 -6.82 -4.45
CA HIS A 107 -13.71 -5.49 -5.07
C HIS A 107 -13.17 -5.44 -6.50
N LEU A 108 -12.39 -6.43 -6.94
CA LEU A 108 -12.01 -6.67 -8.34
C LEU A 108 -11.99 -8.17 -8.60
N ARG A 109 -12.58 -8.62 -9.72
CA ARG A 109 -12.89 -10.04 -9.99
C ARG A 109 -12.45 -10.44 -11.40
N PHE A 110 -11.79 -11.59 -11.52
CA PHE A 110 -11.39 -12.23 -12.77
C PHE A 110 -12.01 -13.62 -12.83
N TYR A 111 -12.80 -13.92 -13.85
CA TYR A 111 -13.60 -15.14 -13.93
C TYR A 111 -12.98 -16.18 -14.88
N THR A 112 -13.07 -17.45 -14.52
CA THR A 112 -12.60 -18.55 -15.38
C THR A 112 -13.56 -18.84 -16.54
N ARG A 113 -13.02 -19.49 -17.58
CA ARG A 113 -13.75 -19.95 -18.78
C ARG A 113 -14.45 -21.30 -18.58
N GLU A 114 -14.02 -22.07 -17.58
CA GLU A 114 -14.54 -23.42 -17.29
C GLU A 114 -15.95 -23.40 -16.67
N LYS A 115 -16.55 -24.58 -16.48
CA LYS A 115 -17.80 -24.75 -15.74
C LYS A 115 -17.64 -25.89 -14.71
N PRO A 116 -18.05 -25.73 -13.44
CA PRO A 116 -18.50 -24.48 -12.80
C PRO A 116 -17.41 -23.41 -12.83
N ARG A 117 -17.82 -22.13 -12.85
CA ARG A 117 -16.86 -21.02 -12.93
C ARG A 117 -16.18 -20.81 -11.58
N ARG A 118 -14.91 -20.42 -11.64
CA ARG A 118 -14.11 -19.98 -10.49
C ARG A 118 -13.75 -18.51 -10.66
N VAL A 119 -13.43 -17.85 -9.54
CA VAL A 119 -13.17 -16.41 -9.52
C VAL A 119 -11.90 -16.13 -8.74
N LEU A 120 -10.91 -15.48 -9.39
CA LEU A 120 -9.85 -14.80 -8.66
C LEU A 120 -10.39 -13.43 -8.22
N SER A 121 -10.39 -13.18 -6.92
CA SER A 121 -10.89 -11.96 -6.31
C SER A 121 -9.79 -11.23 -5.55
N PHE A 122 -9.64 -9.92 -5.79
CA PHE A 122 -9.00 -9.02 -4.84
C PHE A 122 -10.06 -8.60 -3.80
N VAL A 123 -9.87 -9.01 -2.55
CA VAL A 123 -10.80 -8.80 -1.45
C VAL A 123 -10.20 -7.78 -0.49
N ASP A 124 -10.94 -6.73 -0.12
CA ASP A 124 -10.48 -5.76 0.89
C ASP A 124 -11.63 -5.09 1.66
N ALA A 125 -12.00 -5.65 2.82
CA ALA A 125 -13.12 -5.18 3.62
C ALA A 125 -13.03 -3.70 4.05
N ARG A 126 -11.82 -3.12 4.15
CA ARG A 126 -11.61 -1.73 4.58
C ARG A 126 -11.49 -0.73 3.41
N ARG A 127 -11.38 -1.21 2.17
CA ARG A 127 -11.19 -0.40 0.95
C ARG A 127 -10.03 0.62 1.06
N PHE A 128 -8.92 0.17 1.65
CA PHE A 128 -7.65 0.91 1.74
C PHE A 128 -6.59 0.37 0.75
N GLY A 129 -6.83 -0.79 0.16
CA GLY A 129 -6.10 -1.29 -0.99
C GLY A 129 -6.43 -0.51 -2.26
N SER A 130 -5.46 -0.43 -3.17
CA SER A 130 -5.60 0.26 -4.44
C SER A 130 -4.93 -0.49 -5.58
N TRP A 131 -5.38 -0.22 -6.80
CA TRP A 131 -4.76 -0.77 -8.01
C TRP A 131 -4.67 0.24 -9.15
N ALA A 132 -3.71 0.01 -10.05
CA ALA A 132 -3.47 0.79 -11.26
C ALA A 132 -3.44 -0.13 -12.49
N PRO A 133 -4.40 -0.02 -13.44
CA PRO A 133 -4.36 -0.75 -14.71
C PRO A 133 -3.33 -0.14 -15.66
N SER A 134 -2.76 -0.98 -16.54
CA SER A 134 -1.62 -0.64 -17.40
C SER A 134 -0.42 -0.05 -16.62
N GLY A 135 -0.28 -0.48 -15.36
CA GLY A 135 0.64 0.13 -14.40
C GLY A 135 2.04 -0.48 -14.43
N THR A 136 3.05 0.38 -14.45
CA THR A 136 4.39 0.04 -13.94
C THR A 136 4.39 0.08 -12.40
N TRP A 137 5.44 -0.46 -11.77
CA TRP A 137 5.72 -0.24 -10.35
C TRP A 137 5.73 1.26 -10.01
N GLN A 138 5.37 1.63 -8.78
CA GLN A 138 5.40 3.03 -8.35
C GLN A 138 6.81 3.64 -8.56
N PRO A 139 6.95 4.75 -9.31
CA PRO A 139 8.25 5.33 -9.62
C PRO A 139 8.92 5.99 -8.40
N ASP A 140 8.16 6.30 -7.36
CA ASP A 140 8.64 6.78 -6.06
C ASP A 140 9.16 5.66 -5.13
N ARG A 141 9.16 4.40 -5.59
CA ARG A 141 9.63 3.24 -4.80
C ARG A 141 10.99 2.72 -5.25
N GLY A 142 11.89 2.63 -4.26
CA GLY A 142 13.20 2.01 -4.42
C GLY A 142 13.14 0.49 -4.64
N PRO A 143 14.31 -0.14 -4.82
CA PRO A 143 14.41 -1.58 -5.06
C PRO A 143 13.89 -2.42 -3.88
N CYS A 144 13.32 -3.58 -4.19
CA CYS A 144 12.79 -4.54 -3.23
C CYS A 144 13.91 -5.12 -2.34
N VAL A 145 13.79 -4.92 -1.02
CA VAL A 145 14.78 -5.41 -0.04
C VAL A 145 15.02 -6.94 -0.11
N MET A 146 14.05 -7.73 -0.59
CA MET A 146 14.16 -9.19 -0.70
C MET A 146 14.79 -9.68 -2.00
N PHE A 147 14.54 -9.00 -3.13
CA PHE A 147 14.83 -9.55 -4.47
C PHE A 147 15.69 -8.64 -5.36
N GLU A 148 15.95 -7.40 -4.93
CA GLU A 148 16.85 -6.45 -5.59
C GLU A 148 17.93 -5.98 -4.58
N TYR A 149 18.39 -6.87 -3.68
CA TYR A 149 19.18 -6.52 -2.49
C TYR A 149 20.39 -5.61 -2.77
N GLN A 150 21.19 -5.93 -3.80
CA GLN A 150 22.36 -5.12 -4.14
C GLN A 150 21.95 -3.70 -4.54
N SER A 151 21.02 -3.57 -5.48
CA SER A 151 20.51 -2.26 -5.92
C SER A 151 19.79 -1.51 -4.80
N PHE A 152 19.15 -2.21 -3.85
CA PHE A 152 18.61 -1.62 -2.63
C PHE A 152 19.72 -1.01 -1.76
N ARG A 153 20.78 -1.77 -1.47
CA ARG A 153 21.93 -1.35 -0.67
C ARG A 153 22.62 -0.14 -1.30
N GLU A 154 22.93 -0.22 -2.60
CA GLU A 154 23.47 0.86 -3.42
C GLU A 154 22.58 2.11 -3.38
N ASN A 155 21.27 1.96 -3.59
CA ASN A 155 20.29 3.06 -3.57
C ASN A 155 20.18 3.77 -2.20
N VAL A 156 20.40 3.05 -1.09
CA VAL A 156 20.47 3.69 0.23
C VAL A 156 21.78 4.45 0.40
N LEU A 157 22.92 3.77 0.18
CA LEU A 157 24.24 4.32 0.49
C LEU A 157 24.65 5.50 -0.41
N SER A 158 24.28 5.45 -1.70
CA SER A 158 24.47 6.56 -2.65
C SER A 158 23.65 7.82 -2.34
N HIS A 159 22.67 7.74 -1.45
CA HIS A 159 21.74 8.83 -1.14
C HIS A 159 21.74 9.27 0.33
N LEU A 160 22.72 8.88 1.15
CA LEU A 160 22.76 9.24 2.59
C LEU A 160 22.75 10.77 2.83
N SER A 161 23.12 11.58 1.84
CA SER A 161 23.03 13.05 1.86
C SER A 161 21.61 13.60 1.72
N ASP A 162 20.60 12.79 1.36
CA ASP A 162 19.19 13.19 1.34
C ASP A 162 18.71 13.51 2.77
N ARG A 163 17.91 14.57 2.92
CA ARG A 163 17.31 14.98 4.21
C ARG A 163 16.37 13.95 4.81
N ALA A 164 15.94 12.95 4.03
CA ALA A 164 15.30 11.75 4.55
C ALA A 164 16.10 11.10 5.67
N PHE A 165 17.44 11.08 5.59
CA PHE A 165 18.32 10.43 6.56
C PHE A 165 18.65 11.28 7.80
N ASP A 166 18.20 12.54 7.86
CA ASP A 166 18.24 13.36 9.09
C ASP A 166 17.20 12.91 10.14
N ARG A 167 16.26 12.03 9.77
CA ARG A 167 15.16 11.57 10.64
C ARG A 167 15.56 10.37 11.51
N PRO A 168 14.79 10.07 12.58
CA PRO A 168 14.91 8.84 13.35
C PRO A 168 14.96 7.58 12.48
N ILE A 169 15.90 6.66 12.77
CA ILE A 169 16.09 5.44 11.95
C ILE A 169 14.81 4.60 11.84
N CYS A 170 13.99 4.51 12.90
CA CYS A 170 12.71 3.79 12.83
C CYS A 170 11.70 4.42 11.86
N GLU A 171 11.81 5.70 11.55
CA GLU A 171 10.96 6.39 10.57
C GLU A 171 11.52 6.25 9.16
N VAL A 172 12.84 6.29 9.01
CA VAL A 172 13.52 6.13 7.72
C VAL A 172 13.35 4.71 7.17
N LEU A 173 13.37 3.69 8.02
CA LEU A 173 13.00 2.31 7.67
C LEU A 173 11.56 2.16 7.10
N LEU A 174 10.67 3.15 7.28
CA LEU A 174 9.35 3.15 6.66
C LEU A 174 9.32 3.84 5.28
N ASN A 175 10.37 4.57 4.90
CA ASN A 175 10.40 5.33 3.65
C ASN A 175 10.59 4.40 2.44
N GLN A 176 9.54 4.25 1.63
CA GLN A 176 9.51 3.30 0.52
C GLN A 176 10.36 3.74 -0.70
N LYS A 177 10.86 4.99 -0.74
CA LYS A 177 11.93 5.41 -1.67
C LYS A 177 13.23 4.62 -1.46
N TYR A 178 13.45 4.16 -0.23
CA TYR A 178 14.69 3.50 0.19
C TYR A 178 14.45 2.05 0.64
N PHE A 179 13.50 1.83 1.55
CA PHE A 179 13.25 0.54 2.20
C PHE A 179 11.95 -0.11 1.66
N ASN A 180 11.86 -0.28 0.34
CA ASN A 180 10.65 -0.81 -0.30
C ASN A 180 10.40 -2.28 0.07
N GLY A 181 9.39 -2.50 0.92
CA GLY A 181 9.11 -3.79 1.55
C GLY A 181 9.05 -3.72 3.08
N ILE A 182 9.86 -2.86 3.71
CA ILE A 182 9.90 -2.72 5.18
C ILE A 182 8.67 -1.96 5.68
N GLY A 183 8.14 -2.37 6.82
CA GLY A 183 7.05 -1.68 7.53
C GLY A 183 7.22 -1.68 9.04
N ASN A 184 6.08 -1.81 9.72
CA ASN A 184 5.93 -1.52 11.13
C ASN A 184 6.32 -2.69 12.03
N TYR A 185 6.16 -3.95 11.58
CA TYR A 185 6.73 -5.09 12.30
C TYR A 185 8.19 -5.31 11.92
N LEU A 186 8.55 -5.29 10.62
CA LEU A 186 9.92 -5.48 10.18
C LEU A 186 10.89 -4.47 10.82
N ARG A 187 10.54 -3.17 10.88
CA ARG A 187 11.42 -2.18 11.54
C ARG A 187 11.71 -2.49 13.01
N ALA A 188 10.76 -3.09 13.74
CA ALA A 188 10.93 -3.44 15.15
C ALA A 188 11.81 -4.69 15.29
N GLU A 189 11.55 -5.71 14.48
CA GLU A 189 12.33 -6.96 14.44
C GLU A 189 13.78 -6.76 14.00
N ILE A 190 14.02 -5.85 13.04
CA ILE A 190 15.34 -5.48 12.52
C ILE A 190 16.14 -4.66 13.55
N LEU A 191 15.58 -3.57 14.07
CA LEU A 191 16.28 -2.71 15.04
C LEU A 191 16.55 -3.44 16.37
N TYR A 192 15.66 -4.37 16.76
CA TYR A 192 15.85 -5.22 17.94
C TYR A 192 17.05 -6.16 17.82
N ARG A 193 17.23 -6.84 16.68
CA ARG A 193 18.35 -7.77 16.45
C ARG A 193 19.72 -7.12 16.63
N LEU A 194 19.86 -5.85 16.22
CA LEU A 194 21.08 -5.05 16.38
C LEU A 194 21.11 -4.21 17.67
N SER A 195 20.05 -4.27 18.49
CA SER A 195 19.87 -3.43 19.69
C SER A 195 20.01 -1.91 19.43
N ILE A 196 19.67 -1.45 18.23
CA ILE A 196 19.76 -0.03 17.82
C ILE A 196 18.57 0.74 18.42
N PRO A 197 18.81 1.82 19.19
CA PRO A 197 17.72 2.66 19.71
C PRO A 197 16.92 3.30 18.56
N PRO A 198 15.58 3.19 18.51
CA PRO A 198 14.79 3.57 17.35
C PRO A 198 14.87 5.06 16.93
N PHE A 199 15.26 5.94 17.85
CA PHE A 199 15.33 7.39 17.68
C PHE A 199 16.76 7.93 17.75
N VAL A 200 17.72 7.23 17.16
CA VAL A 200 18.98 7.83 16.67
C VAL A 200 18.81 8.35 15.24
N CYS A 201 19.70 9.26 14.80
CA CYS A 201 19.75 9.75 13.42
C CYS A 201 20.02 8.60 12.44
N ALA A 202 19.23 8.50 11.37
CA ALA A 202 19.38 7.40 10.41
C ALA A 202 20.73 7.45 9.68
N ARG A 203 21.24 8.64 9.34
CA ARG A 203 22.54 8.78 8.66
C ARG A 203 23.66 8.19 9.51
N THR A 204 23.72 8.50 10.80
CA THR A 204 24.75 8.02 11.74
C THR A 204 24.72 6.51 12.01
N VAL A 205 23.64 5.81 11.62
CA VAL A 205 23.55 4.34 11.67
C VAL A 205 23.99 3.67 10.36
N LEU A 206 24.08 4.45 9.27
CA LEU A 206 24.36 3.98 7.91
C LEU A 206 25.71 4.49 7.36
N GLU A 207 26.27 5.53 7.96
CA GLU A 207 27.65 5.99 7.73
C GLU A 207 28.66 4.88 8.08
N GLY A 208 29.65 4.67 7.21
CA GLY A 208 30.64 3.59 7.36
C GLY A 208 30.17 2.20 6.94
N LEU A 209 28.98 2.05 6.35
CA LEU A 209 28.57 0.80 5.71
C LEU A 209 29.04 0.75 4.25
N GLU A 210 29.80 -0.29 3.89
CA GLU A 210 30.35 -0.46 2.55
C GLU A 210 29.27 -0.81 1.50
N PRO A 211 29.42 -0.37 0.22
CA PRO A 211 28.52 -0.73 -0.87
C PRO A 211 28.42 -2.25 -1.11
N ASP A 212 29.53 -2.97 -0.89
CA ASP A 212 29.54 -4.43 -0.89
C ASP A 212 29.31 -5.01 0.50
N ASP A 213 28.32 -5.89 0.59
CA ASP A 213 28.07 -6.69 1.80
C ASP A 213 29.16 -7.76 1.94
N ALA A 214 30.13 -7.50 2.81
CA ALA A 214 31.24 -8.42 3.12
C ALA A 214 30.76 -9.83 3.55
N PHE A 215 29.59 -9.91 4.19
CA PHE A 215 29.01 -11.17 4.65
C PHE A 215 28.33 -11.97 3.50
N LYS A 216 28.39 -11.52 2.23
CA LYS A 216 28.09 -12.36 1.05
C LYS A 216 29.04 -13.56 0.93
N ASN A 217 30.28 -13.40 1.38
CA ASN A 217 31.33 -14.42 1.23
C ASN A 217 31.28 -15.53 2.30
N GLU A 218 30.47 -15.36 3.35
CA GLU A 218 30.14 -16.42 4.30
C GLU A 218 29.25 -17.47 3.63
N LYS A 219 29.87 -18.49 3.03
CA LYS A 219 29.16 -19.69 2.56
C LYS A 219 28.29 -20.26 3.70
N PRO A 220 27.05 -20.67 3.44
CA PRO A 220 26.22 -21.30 4.48
C PRO A 220 26.89 -22.59 4.95
N LEU A 221 27.44 -22.54 6.18
CA LEU A 221 28.12 -23.68 6.80
C LEU A 221 27.18 -24.87 6.88
N LYS A 222 27.50 -25.94 6.13
CA LYS A 222 26.88 -27.25 6.32
C LYS A 222 27.14 -27.67 7.76
N LYS A 223 26.08 -27.96 8.51
CA LYS A 223 26.19 -28.49 9.87
C LYS A 223 26.69 -29.94 9.82
N GLU A 224 27.99 -30.11 9.98
CA GLU A 224 28.50 -31.36 10.55
C GLU A 224 28.36 -31.26 12.07
N PHE A 225 27.71 -32.27 12.68
CA PHE A 225 27.46 -32.31 14.12
C PHE A 225 28.61 -33.03 14.84
N THR A 226 29.70 -32.31 15.09
CA THR A 226 30.59 -32.65 16.21
C THR A 226 29.97 -32.18 17.53
N LYS A 227 30.18 -32.94 18.60
CA LYS A 227 29.62 -32.65 19.94
C LYS A 227 30.55 -31.74 20.73
N GLU A 228 29.99 -31.16 21.79
CA GLU A 228 30.65 -30.28 22.77
C GLU A 228 31.03 -28.89 22.19
N THR A 229 30.96 -27.78 22.94
CA THR A 229 30.83 -27.59 24.40
C THR A 229 29.69 -26.61 24.75
N LYS A 230 29.21 -26.59 26.00
CA LYS A 230 28.13 -25.70 26.47
C LYS A 230 28.64 -24.28 26.82
N THR A 231 28.30 -23.28 26.01
CA THR A 231 28.23 -21.88 26.44
C THR A 231 27.01 -21.19 25.81
N LYS A 232 26.21 -20.50 26.64
CA LYS A 232 25.02 -19.74 26.18
C LYS A 232 25.44 -18.37 25.62
N ALA A 233 25.91 -18.33 24.39
CA ALA A 233 25.84 -17.12 23.58
C ALA A 233 24.46 -17.09 22.88
N MET A 234 23.74 -15.97 22.96
CA MET A 234 22.65 -15.72 22.00
C MET A 234 23.30 -15.56 20.62
N LYS A 235 22.70 -16.11 19.57
CA LYS A 235 23.17 -15.87 18.20
C LYS A 235 22.98 -14.40 17.86
N GLN A 236 24.05 -13.63 17.98
CA GLN A 236 24.16 -12.31 17.38
C GLN A 236 24.27 -12.53 15.86
N GLU A 237 23.24 -12.11 15.12
CA GLU A 237 23.18 -12.32 13.67
C GLU A 237 24.24 -11.45 12.97
N SER A 238 25.15 -12.07 12.23
CA SER A 238 26.27 -11.39 11.55
C SER A 238 25.77 -10.60 10.34
N GLY A 239 25.53 -9.31 10.57
CA GLY A 239 25.15 -8.37 9.51
C GLY A 239 24.93 -6.94 9.99
N ASP A 240 25.01 -6.01 9.03
CA ASP A 240 24.59 -4.63 9.23
C ASP A 240 23.06 -4.44 9.06
N LEU A 241 22.59 -3.21 9.27
CA LEU A 241 21.18 -2.86 9.20
C LEU A 241 20.55 -3.13 7.82
N LEU A 242 21.31 -2.95 6.74
CA LEU A 242 20.81 -3.15 5.37
C LEU A 242 20.74 -4.65 5.05
N ARG A 243 21.72 -5.44 5.51
CA ARG A 243 21.69 -6.90 5.43
C ARG A 243 20.49 -7.47 6.19
N LEU A 244 20.18 -6.97 7.39
CA LEU A 244 18.98 -7.41 8.12
C LEU A 244 17.66 -6.97 7.47
N CYS A 245 17.61 -5.83 6.76
CA CYS A 245 16.43 -5.48 5.94
C CYS A 245 16.12 -6.56 4.88
N HIS A 246 17.14 -7.24 4.38
CA HIS A 246 17.02 -8.38 3.47
C HIS A 246 16.70 -9.69 4.22
N THR A 247 17.55 -10.13 5.14
CA THR A 247 17.43 -11.45 5.77
C THR A 247 16.18 -11.60 6.63
N VAL A 248 15.84 -10.60 7.45
CA VAL A 248 14.67 -10.63 8.34
C VAL A 248 13.36 -10.61 7.54
N SER A 249 13.37 -10.03 6.35
CA SER A 249 12.25 -10.14 5.41
C SER A 249 12.13 -11.56 4.81
N LEU A 250 13.25 -12.17 4.42
CA LEU A 250 13.27 -13.53 3.87
C LEU A 250 12.98 -14.61 4.93
N GLU A 251 13.32 -14.40 6.21
CA GLU A 251 12.89 -15.27 7.31
C GLU A 251 11.37 -15.45 7.29
N VAL A 252 10.60 -14.37 7.19
CA VAL A 252 9.12 -14.43 7.19
C VAL A 252 8.57 -15.15 5.96
N VAL A 253 9.24 -15.06 4.81
CA VAL A 253 8.91 -15.88 3.62
C VAL A 253 9.19 -17.36 3.89
N ASN A 254 10.25 -17.67 4.63
CA ASN A 254 10.72 -19.02 4.94
C ASN A 254 10.07 -19.66 6.19
N LEU A 255 9.28 -18.92 6.98
CA LEU A 255 8.40 -19.47 8.06
C LEU A 255 7.25 -20.34 7.52
N GLY A 256 7.17 -20.55 6.20
CA GLY A 256 5.98 -21.01 5.51
C GLY A 256 5.43 -22.38 5.96
N GLY A 257 4.18 -22.37 6.39
CA GLY A 257 3.29 -23.54 6.30
C GLY A 257 2.84 -23.82 4.86
N LYS A 258 1.59 -24.26 4.65
CA LYS A 258 1.07 -24.69 3.32
C LYS A 258 0.90 -23.58 2.25
N GLY A 259 1.48 -22.39 2.46
CA GLY A 259 1.45 -21.23 1.57
C GLY A 259 0.74 -20.02 2.19
N TYR A 260 0.55 -18.97 1.39
CA TYR A 260 -0.28 -17.82 1.77
C TYR A 260 -1.75 -18.24 1.87
N ASP A 261 -2.31 -18.12 3.07
CA ASP A 261 -3.73 -18.24 3.33
C ASP A 261 -4.18 -17.02 4.16
N PRO A 262 -4.86 -16.03 3.56
CA PRO A 262 -5.34 -14.84 4.25
C PRO A 262 -6.56 -15.13 5.15
N THR A 263 -7.05 -16.38 5.16
CA THR A 263 -8.10 -16.89 6.03
C THR A 263 -7.61 -17.89 7.10
N LYS A 264 -6.30 -18.20 7.15
CA LYS A 264 -5.70 -18.98 8.25
C LYS A 264 -5.82 -18.17 9.55
N THR A 265 -6.69 -18.60 10.46
CA THR A 265 -6.85 -18.00 11.80
C THR A 265 -5.64 -18.28 12.71
N ASP A 266 -4.92 -19.37 12.46
CA ASP A 266 -3.71 -19.72 13.17
C ASP A 266 -2.48 -18.94 12.65
N TYR A 267 -2.05 -17.94 13.43
CA TYR A 267 -0.81 -17.21 13.24
C TYR A 267 0.26 -17.57 14.29
N SER A 268 0.24 -18.79 14.86
CA SER A 268 1.15 -19.20 15.92
C SER A 268 2.63 -19.17 15.49
N ASP A 269 2.96 -19.72 14.31
CA ASP A 269 4.32 -19.73 13.74
C ASP A 269 4.92 -18.32 13.69
N PHE A 270 4.14 -17.35 13.20
CA PHE A 270 4.54 -15.94 13.10
C PHE A 270 4.62 -15.27 14.48
N GLN A 271 3.66 -15.53 15.38
CA GLN A 271 3.70 -15.03 16.76
C GLN A 271 4.90 -15.57 17.55
N ALA A 272 5.40 -16.77 17.23
CA ALA A 272 6.60 -17.36 17.85
C ALA A 272 7.91 -16.83 17.25
N TRP A 273 7.89 -16.34 16.00
CA TRP A 273 9.05 -15.70 15.37
C TRP A 273 9.27 -14.25 15.81
N LEU A 274 8.21 -13.51 16.16
CA LEU A 274 8.31 -12.13 16.65
C LEU A 274 9.11 -12.07 17.95
N GLN A 275 10.19 -11.29 17.95
CA GLN A 275 11.06 -11.10 19.11
C GLN A 275 10.83 -9.76 19.82
N CYS A 276 10.21 -8.78 19.14
CA CYS A 276 10.03 -7.41 19.64
C CYS A 276 8.62 -6.85 19.41
N TYR A 277 8.04 -7.04 18.23
CA TYR A 277 6.75 -6.45 17.86
C TYR A 277 5.59 -7.08 18.64
N TYR A 278 4.90 -6.28 19.47
CA TYR A 278 3.87 -6.76 20.43
C TYR A 278 4.33 -7.80 21.47
N VAL A 279 5.63 -8.09 21.58
CA VAL A 279 6.18 -9.01 22.59
C VAL A 279 6.12 -8.38 23.99
N ASP A 280 5.82 -9.19 25.00
CA ASP A 280 5.69 -8.71 26.39
C ASP A 280 7.04 -8.24 26.97
N GLY A 281 6.98 -7.31 27.92
CA GLY A 281 8.15 -6.63 28.47
C GLY A 281 8.80 -5.59 27.54
N MET A 282 8.44 -5.52 26.26
CA MET A 282 9.00 -4.53 25.33
C MET A 282 8.42 -3.13 25.55
N LYS A 283 9.28 -2.12 25.42
CA LYS A 283 8.87 -0.72 25.44
C LYS A 283 8.21 -0.36 24.12
N ASN A 284 7.26 0.57 24.15
CA ASN A 284 6.69 1.15 22.95
C ASN A 284 6.42 2.64 23.10
N VAL A 285 6.50 3.36 21.99
CA VAL A 285 6.32 4.81 21.87
C VAL A 285 5.74 5.11 20.48
N ARG A 286 5.14 6.29 20.27
CA ARG A 286 4.72 6.71 18.92
C ARG A 286 5.83 7.51 18.25
N ASP A 287 6.06 7.24 16.97
CA ASP A 287 6.92 8.07 16.11
C ASP A 287 6.23 9.39 15.71
N HIS A 288 6.97 10.30 15.06
CA HIS A 288 6.43 11.61 14.66
C HIS A 288 5.30 11.50 13.60
N ASN A 289 5.13 10.33 12.96
CA ASN A 289 4.05 10.04 12.02
C ASN A 289 2.87 9.33 12.71
N GLY A 290 2.88 9.25 14.05
CA GLY A 290 1.81 8.68 14.88
C GLY A 290 1.77 7.16 14.96
N ARG A 291 2.70 6.43 14.31
CA ARG A 291 2.74 4.96 14.33
C ARG A 291 3.49 4.49 15.57
N THR A 292 2.99 3.46 16.24
CA THR A 292 3.71 2.85 17.36
C THR A 292 4.98 2.15 16.87
N MET A 293 6.05 2.29 17.63
CA MET A 293 7.34 1.62 17.49
C MET A 293 7.61 0.80 18.75
N TRP A 294 8.11 -0.43 18.59
CA TRP A 294 8.46 -1.37 19.67
C TRP A 294 9.98 -1.53 19.76
N PHE A 295 10.52 -1.58 20.98
CA PHE A 295 11.96 -1.67 21.20
C PHE A 295 12.30 -2.16 22.62
N LYS A 296 13.58 -2.46 22.84
CA LYS A 296 14.17 -2.79 24.15
C LYS A 296 15.26 -1.76 24.47
N GLY A 297 15.53 -1.53 25.76
CA GLY A 297 16.57 -0.58 26.18
C GLY A 297 16.14 0.89 26.14
N ASP A 298 16.98 1.76 25.59
CA ASP A 298 16.75 3.20 25.44
C ASP A 298 16.03 3.53 24.11
N PRO A 299 15.16 4.55 24.02
CA PRO A 299 14.56 4.96 22.76
C PRO A 299 15.51 5.69 21.81
N GLY A 300 16.56 6.37 22.29
CA GLY A 300 17.44 7.24 21.51
C GLY A 300 17.10 8.74 21.66
N PRO A 301 18.05 9.64 21.31
CA PRO A 301 17.99 11.07 21.65
C PRO A 301 16.88 11.86 20.92
N MET A 302 16.38 11.38 19.78
CA MET A 302 15.34 12.03 18.98
C MET A 302 13.92 11.59 19.37
N ALA A 303 13.73 10.95 20.53
CA ALA A 303 12.44 10.42 20.95
C ALA A 303 11.37 11.52 21.17
N PRO A 304 10.13 11.36 20.67
CA PRO A 304 9.09 12.38 20.78
C PRO A 304 8.72 12.73 22.24
N LYS A 305 9.18 13.90 22.70
CA LYS A 305 8.96 14.41 24.06
C LYS A 305 7.46 14.47 24.39
N GLY A 306 7.08 13.91 25.53
CA GLY A 306 5.69 13.91 26.03
C GLY A 306 4.79 12.77 25.51
N SER A 307 5.28 11.90 24.61
CA SER A 307 4.50 10.76 24.11
C SER A 307 4.37 9.62 25.14
N LYS A 308 3.41 9.76 26.07
CA LYS A 308 3.08 8.71 27.06
C LYS A 308 2.83 7.37 26.36
N SER A 309 3.65 6.37 26.66
CA SER A 309 3.45 4.99 26.18
C SER A 309 2.01 4.53 26.51
N PRO A 310 1.21 4.13 25.51
CA PRO A 310 -0.06 3.49 25.78
C PRO A 310 0.15 2.27 26.67
N LYS A 311 -0.57 2.18 27.79
CA LYS A 311 -0.53 1.00 28.65
C LYS A 311 -0.80 -0.23 27.78
N ALA A 312 0.10 -1.22 27.84
CA ALA A 312 -0.08 -2.46 27.12
C ALA A 312 -1.45 -3.05 27.49
N LYS A 313 -2.34 -3.20 26.51
CA LYS A 313 -3.59 -3.92 26.72
C LYS A 313 -3.19 -5.37 26.98
N LYS A 314 -3.32 -5.85 28.22
CA LYS A 314 -3.43 -7.28 28.49
C LYS A 314 -4.45 -7.85 27.49
N ARG A 315 -4.14 -8.99 26.87
CA ARG A 315 -5.15 -9.85 26.22
C ARG A 315 -6.11 -10.30 27.32
N GLY A 316 -7.12 -9.47 27.60
CA GLY A 316 -8.27 -9.88 28.39
C GLY A 316 -8.98 -10.98 27.62
N LYS A 317 -9.35 -12.06 28.30
CA LYS A 317 -10.04 -13.20 27.71
C LYS A 317 -11.49 -12.84 27.37
N LYS A 318 -11.65 -12.00 26.34
CA LYS A 318 -12.81 -12.03 25.45
C LYS A 318 -12.51 -13.04 24.37
N ASP A 319 -13.51 -13.81 23.99
CA ASP A 319 -13.43 -14.67 22.82
C ASP A 319 -13.23 -13.78 21.57
N ASP A 320 -12.33 -14.21 20.67
CA ASP A 320 -12.03 -13.47 19.44
C ASP A 320 -13.22 -13.63 18.48
N ASP A 321 -14.21 -12.75 18.65
CA ASP A 321 -15.35 -12.60 17.74
C ASP A 321 -14.87 -12.05 16.40
N HIS A 322 -14.43 -13.00 15.56
CA HIS A 322 -14.08 -12.83 14.16
C HIS A 322 -15.06 -13.60 13.27
N ASP A 323 -16.31 -13.75 13.72
CA ASP A 323 -17.40 -14.22 12.87
C ASP A 323 -17.80 -13.10 11.89
N TYR A 324 -17.39 -13.24 10.63
CA TYR A 324 -17.85 -12.40 9.51
C TYR A 324 -18.93 -13.08 8.66
N THR A 325 -19.65 -14.06 9.23
CA THR A 325 -20.76 -14.81 8.62
C THR A 325 -22.08 -14.64 9.39
N ASP A 326 -22.71 -13.47 9.22
CA ASP A 326 -24.00 -13.06 9.80
C ASP A 326 -25.09 -14.17 9.87
N LYS A 327 -25.15 -14.95 10.96
CA LYS A 327 -26.31 -15.82 11.25
C LYS A 327 -27.40 -15.07 11.99
N LYS A 328 -28.43 -14.65 11.24
CA LYS A 328 -29.66 -14.07 11.79
C LYS A 328 -30.24 -14.95 12.92
N LYS A 329 -30.56 -14.33 14.06
CA LYS A 329 -31.78 -14.63 14.82
C LYS A 329 -32.57 -13.35 14.99
N ALA A 330 -33.89 -13.46 14.89
CA ALA A 330 -34.82 -12.35 15.01
C ALA A 330 -36.02 -12.80 15.85
N ILE A 331 -36.59 -11.85 16.61
CA ILE A 331 -37.91 -11.92 17.24
C ILE A 331 -38.03 -12.99 18.34
N MET A 332 -38.16 -12.55 19.59
CA MET A 332 -39.48 -12.44 20.23
C MET A 332 -39.48 -11.28 21.22
N SER A 333 -40.68 -10.76 21.49
CA SER A 333 -40.95 -9.75 22.50
C SER A 333 -41.09 -10.41 23.88
N ASP A 334 -41.01 -9.63 24.95
CA ASP A 334 -42.24 -9.17 25.61
C ASP A 334 -41.97 -8.02 26.58
N SER A 335 -43.04 -7.32 26.92
CA SER A 335 -43.04 -6.13 27.78
C SER A 335 -43.51 -6.49 29.18
N GLU A 336 -42.86 -5.97 30.21
CA GLU A 336 -43.60 -5.51 31.39
C GLU A 336 -42.89 -4.40 32.16
N SER A 337 -43.65 -3.68 32.97
CA SER A 337 -43.23 -2.44 33.63
C SER A 337 -43.73 -2.39 35.07
N THR A 338 -42.90 -2.03 36.05
CA THR A 338 -43.44 -1.56 37.34
C THR A 338 -42.51 -0.68 38.18
N SER A 339 -43.14 0.29 38.85
CA SER A 339 -42.84 0.87 40.17
C SER A 339 -41.44 1.42 40.50
N MET A 340 -41.43 2.74 40.70
CA MET A 340 -40.45 3.53 41.45
C MET A 340 -40.22 3.05 42.90
N LYS A 341 -39.12 3.50 43.52
CA LYS A 341 -39.12 4.02 44.90
C LYS A 341 -38.17 5.22 45.04
N LYS A 342 -38.45 6.11 46.00
CA LYS A 342 -37.87 7.47 46.10
C LYS A 342 -37.67 7.85 47.56
N SER A 343 -36.57 8.54 47.88
CA SER A 343 -36.30 9.17 49.19
C SER A 343 -35.47 10.44 48.95
N VAL A 344 -36.06 11.63 48.92
CA VAL A 344 -36.31 12.51 50.10
C VAL A 344 -34.97 12.84 50.80
N LYS A 345 -34.23 13.91 50.46
CA LYS A 345 -34.49 15.38 50.47
C LYS A 345 -34.40 16.01 51.87
N LYS A 346 -33.51 17.01 52.02
CA LYS A 346 -33.49 18.04 53.08
C LYS A 346 -32.99 19.37 52.45
N GLU A 347 -33.33 20.54 53.02
CA GLU A 347 -33.34 21.81 52.26
C GLU A 347 -32.49 22.98 52.79
N THR A 348 -32.26 23.91 51.85
CA THR A 348 -31.57 25.21 51.86
C THR A 348 -32.08 26.26 52.87
N PRO A 349 -31.32 27.36 53.05
CA PRO A 349 -31.71 28.67 52.48
C PRO A 349 -30.53 29.42 51.80
N LYS A 350 -30.62 30.40 50.87
CA LYS A 350 -31.63 31.22 50.13
C LYS A 350 -31.30 32.73 50.24
N LYS A 351 -30.83 33.36 49.15
CA LYS A 351 -31.03 34.76 48.68
C LYS A 351 -30.80 34.73 47.15
N ALA A 352 -31.62 35.22 46.20
CA ALA A 352 -32.62 36.31 46.09
C ALA A 352 -31.98 37.70 45.85
N LYS A 353 -32.38 38.54 44.87
CA LYS A 353 -33.44 38.40 43.82
C LYS A 353 -33.29 39.47 42.68
N ASN A 354 -34.09 39.30 41.61
CA ASN A 354 -34.44 40.25 40.51
C ASN A 354 -33.39 40.45 39.39
N VAL A 355 -33.67 40.47 38.07
CA VAL A 355 -34.89 40.49 37.19
C VAL A 355 -35.56 41.86 36.93
N ARG A 356 -35.46 42.33 35.68
CA ARG A 356 -36.60 42.89 34.90
C ARG A 356 -36.35 42.85 33.38
N GLN A 357 -37.42 42.77 32.59
CA GLN A 357 -37.45 42.74 31.12
C GLN A 357 -38.27 43.91 30.56
N LYS A 358 -38.07 44.22 29.27
CA LYS A 358 -39.07 44.50 28.19
C LYS A 358 -38.27 44.59 26.86
N GLU A 359 -38.64 44.01 25.71
CA GLU A 359 -39.90 44.06 24.92
C GLU A 359 -40.17 45.47 24.32
N ILE A 360 -40.72 45.64 23.10
CA ILE A 360 -41.61 44.74 22.31
C ILE A 360 -41.65 45.09 20.79
N VAL A 361 -42.06 44.13 19.93
CA VAL A 361 -42.66 44.30 18.56
C VAL A 361 -41.82 44.88 17.38
N SER A 362 -42.14 44.69 16.07
CA SER A 362 -42.56 43.53 15.22
C SER A 362 -43.15 44.04 13.86
N LYS A 363 -43.40 43.11 12.91
CA LYS A 363 -43.96 43.24 11.53
C LYS A 363 -42.95 43.71 10.46
N ARG A 364 -42.72 43.08 9.28
CA ARG A 364 -43.38 42.05 8.41
C ARG A 364 -44.24 42.65 7.27
N GLY A 365 -43.75 42.55 6.03
CA GLY A 365 -44.49 42.83 4.79
C GLY A 365 -43.77 42.31 3.53
N LYS A 366 -44.52 41.84 2.53
CA LYS A 366 -44.05 41.43 1.18
C LYS A 366 -44.86 42.18 0.12
N ALA A 367 -44.24 42.57 -0.99
CA ALA A 367 -44.89 42.79 -2.29
C ALA A 367 -43.87 42.72 -3.44
N VAL A 368 -44.33 42.54 -4.68
CA VAL A 368 -43.53 42.41 -5.91
C VAL A 368 -44.16 43.22 -7.03
N LYS A 369 -43.37 43.83 -7.92
CA LYS A 369 -43.75 44.13 -9.32
C LYS A 369 -42.52 44.35 -10.21
N THR A 370 -42.74 44.44 -11.53
CA THR A 370 -41.76 44.16 -12.59
C THR A 370 -41.83 45.18 -13.74
N GLN A 371 -40.82 45.13 -14.62
CA GLN A 371 -40.71 45.65 -16.00
C GLN A 371 -40.20 47.09 -16.27
N GLU A 372 -39.03 47.10 -16.91
CA GLU A 372 -38.65 47.75 -18.19
C GLU A 372 -38.90 49.26 -18.45
N VAL A 373 -37.85 49.93 -18.95
CA VAL A 373 -37.77 50.55 -20.31
C VAL A 373 -36.30 50.96 -20.64
N LYS A 374 -35.99 51.09 -21.94
CA LYS A 374 -34.73 51.54 -22.62
C LYS A 374 -35.14 52.58 -23.70
N PRO A 375 -34.27 53.42 -24.36
CA PRO A 375 -32.94 53.05 -24.90
C PRO A 375 -31.86 54.18 -25.10
N GLN A 376 -30.70 53.81 -25.66
CA GLN A 376 -29.78 54.54 -26.61
C GLN A 376 -29.28 55.98 -26.30
N SER A 377 -28.21 56.51 -26.92
CA SER A 377 -27.49 56.21 -28.19
C SER A 377 -25.94 56.26 -28.04
N GLU A 378 -25.14 55.53 -28.84
CA GLU A 378 -24.35 55.96 -30.03
C GLU A 378 -23.20 56.96 -29.79
N THR A 379 -22.05 56.96 -30.50
CA THR A 379 -21.39 56.08 -31.50
C THR A 379 -19.84 56.28 -31.38
N ARG A 380 -18.87 55.75 -32.16
CA ARG A 380 -18.81 55.03 -33.46
C ARG A 380 -17.57 54.09 -33.50
N SER A 381 -17.06 53.73 -34.68
CA SER A 381 -15.89 52.85 -34.90
C SER A 381 -14.92 53.40 -35.98
N SER A 382 -13.65 52.98 -35.98
CA SER A 382 -12.88 52.69 -37.22
C SER A 382 -11.53 52.01 -36.93
N SER A 383 -10.89 51.46 -37.97
CA SER A 383 -9.50 50.97 -37.95
C SER A 383 -8.85 51.13 -39.33
N ARG A 384 -7.55 51.49 -39.43
CA ARG A 384 -6.67 51.08 -40.54
C ARG A 384 -5.17 51.42 -40.39
N LYS A 385 -4.37 50.50 -40.91
CA LYS A 385 -2.89 50.37 -41.00
C LYS A 385 -2.17 51.36 -41.94
N ARG A 386 -0.82 51.35 -41.83
CA ARG A 386 0.24 51.68 -42.84
C ARG A 386 0.47 53.18 -43.11
N LYS A 387 1.61 53.64 -43.68
CA LYS A 387 2.78 53.05 -44.41
C LYS A 387 4.05 53.85 -43.99
N SER A 388 5.34 53.54 -44.21
CA SER A 388 6.13 52.55 -44.99
C SER A 388 7.29 52.01 -44.10
N SER A 389 8.53 51.60 -44.46
CA SER A 389 9.29 51.38 -45.72
C SER A 389 10.44 50.37 -45.38
N SER A 390 10.58 49.24 -46.09
CA SER A 390 11.49 48.94 -47.24
C SER A 390 13.01 48.94 -46.94
N ALA A 391 13.82 47.99 -47.43
CA ALA A 391 13.59 47.12 -48.59
C ALA A 391 14.11 45.66 -48.45
N GLU A 392 13.58 44.81 -49.34
CA GLU A 392 14.05 43.47 -49.76
C GLU A 392 14.64 43.63 -51.21
N PRO A 393 15.25 42.61 -51.92
CA PRO A 393 14.75 41.22 -52.01
C PRO A 393 15.77 40.05 -52.19
N ALA A 394 15.27 38.87 -51.83
CA ALA A 394 15.40 37.54 -52.47
C ALA A 394 16.59 37.13 -53.36
N ALA A 395 17.14 35.93 -53.09
CA ALA A 395 17.25 34.81 -54.04
C ALA A 395 17.62 33.47 -53.35
N GLY A 396 17.35 32.33 -54.01
CA GLY A 396 18.09 31.07 -53.77
C GLY A 396 17.34 29.90 -53.10
N GLN A 397 16.86 28.94 -53.90
CA GLN A 397 16.57 27.58 -53.43
C GLN A 397 17.84 26.72 -53.42
N GLN A 398 17.97 25.75 -52.51
CA GLN A 398 18.43 24.41 -52.92
C GLN A 398 18.12 23.27 -51.92
N ARG A 399 17.57 22.16 -52.46
CA ARG A 399 17.69 20.81 -51.88
C ARG A 399 19.03 20.23 -52.34
N ARG A 400 19.66 19.34 -51.56
CA ARG A 400 20.27 18.13 -52.14
C ARG A 400 20.54 17.00 -51.15
N ASN A 401 19.97 15.84 -51.45
CA ASN A 401 20.60 14.55 -51.14
C ASN A 401 21.85 14.39 -52.03
N ARG A 402 22.84 13.62 -51.58
CA ARG A 402 23.58 12.73 -52.49
C ARG A 402 24.11 11.49 -51.76
N ARG A 403 24.35 10.43 -52.52
CA ARG A 403 24.57 9.04 -52.07
C ARG A 403 25.48 8.36 -53.10
N VAL A 404 26.51 7.61 -52.67
CA VAL A 404 27.40 6.73 -53.50
C VAL A 404 28.27 7.53 -54.52
N THR A 405 29.61 7.41 -54.53
CA THR A 405 30.33 6.33 -55.24
C THR A 405 31.75 6.03 -54.75
N ARG A 406 32.01 4.73 -54.66
CA ARG A 406 33.27 3.99 -54.80
C ARG A 406 34.39 4.69 -55.60
N LYS A 407 35.65 4.51 -55.15
CA LYS A 407 36.84 4.45 -56.01
C LYS A 407 37.85 3.46 -55.44
N ASP A 408 38.33 2.56 -56.29
CA ASP A 408 39.45 1.64 -56.04
C ASP A 408 40.80 2.33 -56.43
N SER A 409 41.92 1.59 -56.32
CA SER A 409 43.30 1.95 -56.72
C SER A 409 44.02 2.94 -55.80
N LYS A 410 45.05 2.52 -55.04
CA LYS A 410 46.25 1.80 -55.50
C LYS A 410 46.67 0.62 -54.61
#